data_AF-A0A3B9R798-F1
#
_entry.id   AF-A0A3B9R798-F1
#
_cell.length_a   1.000
_cell.length_b   1.000
_cell.length_c   1.000
_cell.angle_alpha   90.00
_cell.angle_beta   90.00
_cell.angle_gamma   90.00
#
_symmetry.space_group_name_H-M   'P 1'
#
loop_
_entity.id
_entity.type
_entity.pdbx_description
1 polymer ?
#
loop_
_entity_poly.entity_id
_entity_poly.type
_entity_poly.pdbx_seq_one_letter_code
_entity_poly.pdbx_strand_id
1 'polypeptide(L)'
;RVKTLHPKVFGGILNRQDNESDVAQLAEFEIPQIDIVIVDLYPFEKTVASGASEQDIIEKIDIGGISLIRAAAKNFKDVTCVSSMEDYADFLEVISADNGNISLEDRKRFAAKSFNVSSHYDTAIFNYFNQNHDLAALKVSETSGKVLRYGENPHQ
;
A
#
# COMPACT_ATOMS: atom_id res chain seq x y z
N ARG A 1 -0.78 -13.11 13.87
CA ARG A 1 -1.47 -11.82 13.57
C ARG A 1 -0.60 -10.57 13.75
N VAL A 2 0.44 -10.58 14.58
CA VAL A 2 1.21 -9.34 14.91
C VAL A 2 2.70 -9.38 14.53
N LYS A 3 3.12 -10.34 13.70
CA LYS A 3 4.55 -10.61 13.41
C LYS A 3 5.33 -9.38 12.93
N THR A 4 4.70 -8.52 12.13
CA THR A 4 5.32 -7.33 11.54
C THR A 4 5.00 -6.05 12.31
N LEU A 5 4.03 -6.08 13.23
CA LEU A 5 3.59 -4.93 14.04
C LEU A 5 4.58 -4.68 15.19
N HIS A 6 5.81 -4.35 14.82
CA HIS A 6 6.92 -4.23 15.74
C HIS A 6 7.67 -2.89 15.53
N PRO A 7 8.05 -2.16 16.59
CA PRO A 7 8.76 -0.90 16.48
C PRO A 7 10.06 -0.98 15.68
N LYS A 8 10.81 -2.09 15.76
CA LYS A 8 12.03 -2.27 14.93
C LYS A 8 11.74 -2.36 13.42
N VAL A 9 10.54 -2.77 13.01
CA VAL A 9 10.15 -2.76 11.60
C VAL A 9 9.68 -1.37 11.20
N PHE A 10 8.74 -0.81 11.98
CA PHE A 10 8.15 0.48 11.66
C PHE A 10 9.12 1.65 11.84
N GLY A 11 10.04 1.60 12.80
CA GLY A 11 11.12 2.58 12.95
C GLY A 11 12.08 2.55 11.77
N GLY A 12 12.39 1.36 11.24
CA GLY A 12 13.20 1.20 10.03
C GLY A 12 12.55 1.80 8.79
N ILE A 13 11.21 1.78 8.71
CA ILE A 13 10.42 2.32 7.60
C ILE A 13 10.11 3.82 7.76
N LEU A 14 9.82 4.28 8.99
CA LEU A 14 9.25 5.62 9.24
C LEU A 14 10.25 6.66 9.75
N ASN A 15 11.50 6.27 10.01
CA ASN A 15 12.53 7.26 10.35
C ASN A 15 12.72 8.24 9.18
N ARG A 16 12.88 9.52 9.52
CA ARG A 16 13.22 10.54 8.55
C ARG A 16 14.74 10.69 8.52
N GLN A 17 15.34 10.45 7.36
CA GLN A 17 16.80 10.46 7.24
C GLN A 17 17.39 11.87 7.34
N ASP A 18 16.57 12.91 7.09
CA ASP A 18 16.92 14.32 7.26
C ASP A 18 16.73 14.84 8.70
N ASN A 19 16.33 13.97 9.64
CA ASN A 19 16.09 14.33 11.04
C ASN A 19 17.12 13.69 11.98
N GLU A 20 18.00 14.51 12.57
CA GLU A 20 19.07 14.05 13.47
C GLU A 20 18.56 13.24 14.67
N SER A 21 17.37 13.58 15.21
CA SER A 21 16.79 12.85 16.34
C SER A 21 16.31 11.45 15.93
N ASP A 22 15.70 11.30 14.77
CA ASP A 22 15.26 10.00 14.26
C ASP A 22 16.48 9.10 13.99
N VAL A 23 17.54 9.66 13.38
CA VAL A 23 18.80 8.94 13.10
C VAL A 23 19.48 8.49 14.40
N ALA A 24 19.52 9.33 15.43
CA ALA A 24 20.06 8.95 16.74
C ALA A 24 19.27 7.79 17.37
N GLN A 25 17.94 7.80 17.26
CA GLN A 25 17.09 6.72 17.77
C GLN A 25 17.30 5.39 17.04
N LEU A 26 17.60 5.40 15.73
CA LEU A 26 17.94 4.18 15.02
C LEU A 26 19.17 3.49 15.63
N ALA A 27 20.20 4.28 15.97
CA ALA A 27 21.41 3.77 16.59
C ALA A 27 21.16 3.32 18.04
N GLU A 28 20.46 4.13 18.85
CA GLU A 28 20.15 3.82 20.25
C GLU A 28 19.40 2.51 20.41
N PHE A 29 18.40 2.27 19.56
CA PHE A 29 17.51 1.10 19.66
C PHE A 29 17.90 -0.06 18.74
N GLU A 30 19.05 0.05 18.05
CA GLU A 30 19.54 -0.94 17.09
C GLU A 30 18.44 -1.30 16.07
N ILE A 31 17.89 -0.27 15.43
CA ILE A 31 16.83 -0.38 14.42
C ILE A 31 17.49 -0.32 13.04
N PRO A 32 17.33 -1.36 12.20
CA PRO A 32 17.85 -1.33 10.85
C PRO A 32 17.05 -0.35 9.99
N GLN A 33 17.73 0.40 9.14
CA GLN A 33 17.08 1.20 8.10
C GLN A 33 16.48 0.29 7.02
N ILE A 34 15.32 0.67 6.49
CA ILE A 34 14.62 -0.06 5.43
C ILE A 34 14.35 0.90 4.28
N ASP A 35 15.07 0.73 3.17
CA ASP A 35 14.95 1.61 2.00
C ASP A 35 13.82 1.19 1.03
N ILE A 36 13.44 -0.08 1.06
CA ILE A 36 12.46 -0.67 0.14
C ILE A 36 11.53 -1.61 0.91
N VAL A 37 10.21 -1.47 0.68
CA VAL A 37 9.17 -2.35 1.21
C VAL A 37 8.38 -2.93 0.04
N ILE A 38 8.50 -4.24 -0.18
CA ILE A 38 7.73 -4.99 -1.18
C ILE A 38 6.73 -5.88 -0.44
N VAL A 39 5.44 -5.59 -0.58
CA VAL A 39 4.36 -6.28 0.15
C VAL A 39 3.11 -6.36 -0.71
N ASP A 40 2.64 -7.58 -0.96
CA ASP A 40 1.35 -7.81 -1.60
C ASP A 40 0.26 -8.17 -0.59
N LEU A 41 -0.96 -7.69 -0.81
CA LEU A 41 -2.13 -8.08 -0.02
C LEU A 41 -2.76 -9.35 -0.58
N TYR A 42 -3.26 -10.21 0.31
CA TYR A 42 -4.09 -11.33 -0.12
C TYR A 42 -5.39 -10.79 -0.75
N PRO A 43 -5.84 -11.35 -1.89
CA PRO A 43 -7.03 -10.85 -2.58
C PRO A 43 -8.29 -11.16 -1.76
N PHE A 44 -8.70 -10.21 -0.90
CA PHE A 44 -9.87 -10.32 -0.04
C PHE A 44 -11.14 -10.61 -0.84
N GLU A 45 -11.35 -9.90 -1.95
CA GLU A 45 -12.51 -10.09 -2.83
C GLU A 45 -12.59 -11.52 -3.40
N LYS A 46 -11.44 -12.15 -3.71
CA LYS A 46 -11.41 -13.54 -4.18
C LYS A 46 -11.85 -14.51 -3.07
N THR A 47 -11.57 -14.19 -1.80
CA THR A 47 -12.00 -14.99 -0.64
C THR A 47 -13.51 -14.88 -0.44
N VAL A 48 -14.05 -13.67 -0.56
CA VAL A 48 -15.51 -13.45 -0.48
C VAL A 48 -16.21 -14.17 -1.63
N ALA A 49 -15.70 -14.04 -2.85
CA ALA A 49 -16.26 -14.68 -4.04
C ALA A 49 -16.19 -16.22 -4.01
N SER A 50 -15.27 -16.81 -3.24
CA SER A 50 -15.18 -18.28 -3.12
C SER A 50 -16.27 -18.90 -2.24
N GLY A 51 -17.12 -18.08 -1.60
CA GLY A 51 -18.15 -18.57 -0.67
C GLY A 51 -17.58 -19.13 0.63
N ALA A 52 -16.41 -18.62 1.05
CA ALA A 52 -15.80 -19.01 2.32
C ALA A 52 -16.70 -18.63 3.50
N SER A 53 -16.50 -19.29 4.64
CA SER A 53 -17.26 -18.94 5.85
C SER A 53 -16.92 -17.52 6.30
N GLU A 54 -17.83 -16.85 7.00
CA GLU A 54 -17.57 -15.52 7.58
C GLU A 54 -16.31 -15.50 8.44
N GLN A 55 -16.09 -16.57 9.22
CA GLN A 55 -14.89 -16.73 10.03
C GLN A 55 -13.63 -16.74 9.16
N ASP A 56 -13.62 -17.50 8.06
CA ASP A 56 -12.48 -17.55 7.14
C ASP A 56 -12.23 -16.19 6.47
N ILE A 57 -13.29 -15.47 6.08
CA ILE A 57 -13.18 -14.13 5.49
C ILE A 57 -12.56 -13.16 6.49
N ILE A 58 -13.01 -13.17 7.75
CA ILE A 58 -12.47 -12.32 8.82
C ILE A 58 -10.99 -12.64 9.09
N GLU A 59 -10.61 -13.92 9.09
CA GLU A 59 -9.20 -14.33 9.27
C GLU A 59 -8.29 -13.84 8.12
N LYS A 60 -8.84 -13.55 6.95
CA LYS A 60 -8.11 -13.06 5.77
C LYS A 60 -7.96 -11.55 5.71
N ILE A 61 -8.55 -10.80 6.65
CA ILE A 61 -8.30 -9.36 6.76
C ILE A 61 -6.86 -9.13 7.25
N ASP A 62 -6.03 -8.55 6.39
CA ASP A 62 -4.62 -8.34 6.67
C ASP A 62 -4.40 -7.00 7.39
N ILE A 63 -3.91 -7.09 8.62
CA ILE A 63 -3.52 -5.93 9.43
C ILE A 63 -2.04 -5.58 9.22
N GLY A 64 -1.19 -6.59 9.04
CA GLY A 64 0.26 -6.40 8.94
C GLY A 64 0.65 -5.79 7.59
N GLY A 65 0.16 -6.39 6.50
CA GLY A 65 0.44 -5.95 5.15
C GLY A 65 -0.01 -4.52 4.89
N ILE A 66 -1.26 -4.19 5.25
CA ILE A 66 -1.81 -2.83 5.07
C ILE A 66 -1.02 -1.78 5.87
N SER A 67 -0.58 -2.14 7.08
CA SER A 67 0.21 -1.23 7.93
C SER A 67 1.59 -0.96 7.31
N LEU A 68 2.27 -1.99 6.77
CA LEU A 68 3.56 -1.84 6.08
C LEU A 68 3.44 -0.97 4.84
N ILE A 69 2.43 -1.23 3.99
CA ILE A 69 2.16 -0.46 2.77
C ILE A 69 1.97 1.02 3.11
N ARG A 70 1.10 1.33 4.09
CA ARG A 70 0.82 2.71 4.48
C ARG A 70 2.03 3.40 5.13
N ALA A 71 2.82 2.69 5.93
CA ALA A 71 4.01 3.24 6.54
C ALA A 71 5.07 3.62 5.50
N ALA A 72 5.35 2.71 4.56
CA ALA A 72 6.33 2.95 3.50
C ALA A 72 5.86 4.05 2.54
N ALA A 73 4.60 4.00 2.09
CA ALA A 73 4.04 5.03 1.21
C ALA A 73 4.00 6.42 1.88
N LYS A 74 3.74 6.50 3.19
CA LYS A 74 3.85 7.76 3.95
C LYS A 74 5.27 8.31 3.91
N ASN A 75 6.28 7.45 4.06
CA ASN A 75 7.69 7.86 4.11
C ASN A 75 8.40 7.82 2.75
N PHE A 76 7.68 8.11 1.66
CA PHE A 76 8.19 8.04 0.29
C PHE A 76 9.43 8.89 0.00
N LYS A 77 9.76 9.86 0.87
CA LYS A 77 10.99 10.64 0.73
C LYS A 77 12.22 9.74 0.82
N ASP A 78 12.15 8.75 1.70
CA ASP A 78 13.27 7.91 2.14
C ASP A 78 13.05 6.42 1.79
N VAL A 79 11.79 5.98 1.62
CA VAL A 79 11.43 4.57 1.38
C VAL A 79 10.63 4.40 0.10
N THR A 80 10.95 3.38 -0.69
CA THR A 80 10.14 2.99 -1.86
C THR A 80 9.18 1.85 -1.49
N CYS A 81 7.89 2.00 -1.79
CA CYS A 81 6.89 0.97 -1.55
C CYS A 81 6.42 0.34 -2.86
N VAL A 82 6.49 -1.00 -2.96
CA VAL A 82 5.93 -1.77 -4.06
C VAL A 82 4.84 -2.67 -3.48
N SER A 83 3.59 -2.36 -3.82
CA SER A 83 2.40 -2.93 -3.15
C SER A 83 1.60 -3.90 -4.02
N SER A 84 2.06 -4.14 -5.24
CA SER A 84 1.40 -5.00 -6.23
C SER A 84 2.46 -5.71 -7.08
N MET A 85 2.25 -7.00 -7.35
CA MET A 85 3.02 -7.76 -8.34
C MET A 85 2.99 -7.12 -9.74
N GLU A 86 1.93 -6.40 -10.08
CA GLU A 86 1.80 -5.68 -11.36
C GLU A 86 2.85 -4.57 -11.52
N ASP A 87 3.38 -4.07 -10.41
CA ASP A 87 4.36 -2.98 -10.39
C ASP A 87 5.81 -3.49 -10.46
N TYR A 88 6.06 -4.80 -10.45
CA TYR A 88 7.41 -5.35 -10.37
C TYR A 88 8.27 -5.04 -11.60
N ALA A 89 7.68 -5.07 -12.80
CA ALA A 89 8.41 -4.78 -14.03
C ALA A 89 8.87 -3.30 -14.07
N ASP A 90 7.96 -2.38 -13.79
CA ASP A 90 8.22 -0.94 -13.67
C ASP A 90 9.24 -0.65 -12.56
N PHE A 91 9.09 -1.27 -11.38
CA PHE A 91 10.06 -1.12 -10.31
C PHE A 91 11.46 -1.62 -10.69
N LEU A 92 11.55 -2.76 -11.38
CA LEU A 92 12.82 -3.31 -11.85
C LEU A 92 13.51 -2.36 -12.83
N GLU A 93 12.76 -1.74 -13.74
CA GLU A 93 13.29 -0.73 -14.65
C GLU A 93 13.84 0.47 -13.88
N VAL A 94 13.06 1.01 -12.94
CA VAL A 94 13.44 2.18 -12.14
C VAL A 94 14.68 1.92 -11.28
N ILE A 95 14.72 0.81 -10.53
CA ILE A 95 15.85 0.50 -9.64
C ILE A 95 17.13 0.17 -10.41
N SER A 96 17.01 -0.36 -11.63
CA SER A 96 18.16 -0.73 -12.46
C SER A 96 18.75 0.45 -13.24
N ALA A 97 18.03 1.56 -13.37
CA ALA A 97 18.44 2.68 -14.23
C ALA A 97 19.63 3.49 -13.68
N ASP A 98 19.70 3.68 -12.35
CA ASP A 98 20.71 4.55 -11.70
C ASP A 98 21.35 3.87 -10.48
N ASN A 99 21.88 2.66 -10.67
CA ASN A 99 22.62 1.91 -9.63
C ASN A 99 21.87 1.82 -8.29
N GLY A 100 20.54 1.62 -8.33
CA GLY A 100 19.67 1.55 -7.16
C GLY A 100 19.14 2.89 -6.65
N ASN A 101 19.55 4.02 -7.22
CA ASN A 101 19.04 5.33 -6.85
C ASN A 101 17.67 5.58 -7.50
N ILE A 102 16.65 5.77 -6.68
CA ILE A 102 15.27 6.00 -7.12
C ILE A 102 14.94 7.47 -6.93
N SER A 103 14.46 8.12 -7.99
CA SER A 103 14.11 9.53 -7.95
C SER A 103 12.98 9.80 -6.94
N LEU A 104 12.94 11.00 -6.36
CA LEU A 104 11.84 11.39 -5.47
C LEU A 104 10.48 11.36 -6.20
N GLU A 105 10.48 11.64 -7.50
CA GLU A 105 9.28 11.55 -8.35
C GLU A 105 8.78 10.11 -8.44
N ASP A 106 9.67 9.15 -8.72
CA ASP A 106 9.31 7.73 -8.75
C ASP A 106 8.86 7.23 -7.39
N ARG A 107 9.57 7.58 -6.30
CA ARG A 107 9.13 7.19 -4.96
C ARG A 107 7.73 7.71 -4.64
N LYS A 108 7.42 8.96 -5.01
CA LYS A 108 6.09 9.56 -4.86
C LYS A 108 5.05 8.83 -5.74
N ARG A 109 5.41 8.44 -6.97
CA ARG A 109 4.56 7.68 -7.89
C ARG A 109 4.23 6.30 -7.33
N PHE A 110 5.22 5.58 -6.80
CA PHE A 110 5.03 4.31 -6.10
C PHE A 110 4.17 4.45 -4.84
N ALA A 111 4.37 5.51 -4.05
CA ALA A 111 3.51 5.79 -2.91
C ALA A 111 2.04 6.02 -3.29
N ALA A 112 1.78 6.71 -4.41
CA ALA A 112 0.42 6.88 -4.92
C ALA A 112 -0.21 5.53 -5.32
N LYS A 113 0.54 4.66 -6.00
CA LYS A 113 0.12 3.28 -6.31
C LYS A 113 -0.20 2.49 -5.04
N SER A 114 0.64 2.60 -4.01
CA SER A 114 0.43 1.95 -2.71
C SER A 114 -0.79 2.43 -1.96
N PHE A 115 -1.06 3.74 -1.95
CA PHE A 115 -2.30 4.24 -1.38
C PHE A 115 -3.53 3.82 -2.18
N ASN A 116 -3.43 3.72 -3.52
CA ASN A 116 -4.49 3.16 -4.35
C ASN A 116 -4.83 1.72 -3.93
N VAL A 117 -3.82 0.83 -3.83
CA VAL A 117 -3.99 -0.55 -3.35
C VAL A 117 -4.65 -0.59 -1.97
N SER A 118 -4.17 0.22 -1.01
CA SER A 118 -4.74 0.24 0.34
C SER A 118 -6.20 0.71 0.37
N SER A 119 -6.54 1.73 -0.43
CA SER A 119 -7.90 2.28 -0.46
C SER A 119 -8.90 1.35 -1.13
N HIS A 120 -8.46 0.60 -2.15
CA HIS A 120 -9.24 -0.43 -2.80
C HIS A 120 -9.54 -1.58 -1.85
N TYR A 121 -8.52 -2.03 -1.11
CA TYR A 121 -8.65 -3.07 -0.10
C TYR A 121 -9.65 -2.70 1.01
N ASP A 122 -9.55 -1.49 1.57
CA ASP A 122 -10.48 -1.02 2.61
C ASP A 122 -11.91 -0.82 2.05
N THR A 123 -12.05 -0.46 0.77
CA THR A 123 -13.35 -0.38 0.08
C THR A 123 -14.01 -1.75 0.02
N ALA A 124 -13.27 -2.80 -0.36
CA ALA A 124 -13.78 -4.16 -0.41
C ALA A 124 -14.22 -4.67 0.98
N ILE A 125 -13.44 -4.40 2.02
CA ILE A 125 -13.80 -4.75 3.41
C ILE A 125 -15.07 -4.01 3.84
N PHE A 126 -15.14 -2.70 3.60
CA PHE A 126 -16.32 -1.91 3.96
C PHE A 126 -17.58 -2.46 3.29
N ASN A 127 -17.52 -2.75 1.99
CA ASN A 127 -18.66 -3.28 1.25
C ASN A 127 -19.07 -4.69 1.72
N TYR A 128 -18.12 -5.51 2.18
CA TYR A 128 -18.43 -6.80 2.80
C TYR A 128 -19.23 -6.65 4.12
N PHE A 129 -18.84 -5.70 4.98
CA PHE A 129 -19.56 -5.48 6.24
C PHE A 129 -20.87 -4.70 6.08
N ASN A 130 -21.04 -3.94 5.00
CA ASN A 130 -22.22 -3.10 4.74
C ASN A 130 -23.14 -3.67 3.65
N GLN A 131 -23.25 -4.99 3.53
CA GLN A 131 -24.07 -5.65 2.50
C GLN A 131 -25.55 -5.28 2.53
N ASN A 132 -26.11 -5.02 3.72
CA ASN A 132 -27.51 -4.60 3.88
C ASN A 132 -27.73 -3.10 3.64
N HIS A 133 -26.66 -2.35 3.38
CA HIS A 133 -26.69 -0.89 3.22
C HIS A 133 -27.27 -0.12 4.41
N ASP A 134 -27.14 -0.68 5.62
CA ASP A 134 -27.56 -0.02 6.87
C ASP A 134 -26.78 1.29 7.12
N LEU A 135 -25.51 1.33 6.69
CA LEU A 135 -24.75 2.57 6.57
C LEU A 135 -24.98 3.18 5.19
N ALA A 136 -25.59 4.37 5.16
CA ALA A 136 -25.84 5.14 3.94
C ALA A 136 -24.55 5.77 3.38
N ALA A 137 -23.61 4.94 2.93
CA ALA A 137 -22.35 5.35 2.33
C ALA A 137 -22.01 4.51 1.09
N LEU A 138 -21.60 5.18 0.02
CA LEU A 138 -21.14 4.56 -1.21
C LEU A 138 -19.61 4.55 -1.25
N LYS A 139 -19.02 3.35 -1.41
CA LYS A 139 -17.59 3.17 -1.64
C LYS A 139 -17.39 2.41 -2.95
N VAL A 140 -16.77 3.09 -3.92
CA VAL A 140 -16.42 2.53 -5.23
C VAL A 140 -14.93 2.73 -5.44
N SER A 141 -14.25 1.67 -5.85
CA SER A 141 -12.84 1.70 -6.21
C SER A 141 -12.66 0.88 -7.49
N GLU A 142 -12.67 1.57 -8.63
CA GLU A 142 -12.50 0.97 -9.96
C GLU A 142 -11.07 1.24 -10.44
N THR A 143 -10.34 0.17 -10.76
CA THR A 143 -8.93 0.23 -11.14
C THR A 143 -8.71 -0.04 -12.63
N SER A 144 -9.73 -0.53 -13.34
CA SER A 144 -9.72 -0.89 -14.77
C SER A 144 -10.44 0.17 -15.63
N GLY A 145 -10.22 1.44 -15.33
CA GLY A 145 -10.80 2.55 -16.08
C GLY A 145 -10.24 2.66 -17.49
N LYS A 146 -11.08 3.09 -18.45
CA LYS A 146 -10.67 3.39 -19.83
C LYS A 146 -10.92 4.86 -20.15
N VAL A 147 -9.89 5.55 -20.61
CA VAL A 147 -10.01 6.92 -21.13
C VAL A 147 -10.81 6.86 -22.44
N LEU A 148 -11.95 7.57 -22.46
CA LEU A 148 -12.76 7.74 -23.65
C LEU A 148 -12.37 9.04 -24.37
N ARG A 149 -12.75 9.16 -25.64
CA ARG A 149 -12.36 10.29 -26.50
C ARG A 149 -12.95 11.62 -26.04
N TYR A 150 -14.15 11.57 -25.49
CA TYR A 150 -14.90 12.69 -24.92
C TYR A 150 -15.99 12.11 -24.02
N GLY A 151 -16.64 12.97 -23.24
CA GLY A 151 -17.79 12.61 -22.40
C GLY A 151 -19.08 12.41 -23.19
N GLU A 152 -20.13 13.09 -22.78
CA GLU A 152 -21.41 13.10 -23.50
C GLU A 152 -21.35 13.97 -24.76
N ASN A 153 -20.59 15.07 -24.70
CA ASN A 153 -20.41 16.04 -25.76
C ASN A 153 -18.94 16.13 -26.20
N PRO A 154 -18.65 16.37 -27.49
CA PRO A 154 -17.27 16.37 -28.02
C PRO A 154 -16.28 17.37 -27.40
N HIS A 155 -16.75 18.36 -26.64
CA HIS A 155 -15.92 19.38 -26.00
C HIS A 155 -15.53 19.05 -24.55
N GLN A 156 -16.08 17.96 -24.00
CA GLN A 156 -15.77 17.45 -22.66
C GLN A 156 -14.55 16.54 -22.70
#